data_AF-A0A2M7NNL6-F1
#
_entry.id   AF-A0A2M7NNL6-F1
#
_cell.length_a   1.000
_cell.length_b   1.000
_cell.length_c   1.000
_cell.angle_alpha   90.00
_cell.angle_beta   90.00
_cell.angle_gamma   90.00
#
_symmetry.space_group_name_H-M   'P 1'
#
loop_
_entity.id
_entity.type
_entity.pdbx_description
1 polymer ?
#
loop_
_entity_poly.entity_id
_entity_poly.type
_entity_poly.pdbx_seq_one_letter_code
_entity_poly.pdbx_strand_id
1 'polypeptide(L)'
;MICTLCETSLKNKIDDSFFECKICNALVKDCQFYLTRQQEKERYESHNNDVNDVRYQQFTSPITKFILKNYTQNHFGLDFGCGTGPVISKQLQNNGFRVQLFDVFFYPDENYLNFQYDYIICCEVFEHFFYPKQEIEKLLRLLKTDGRLLIMTHQFDRLIDFPNWYYRKDPTHVFIFTSKTFQFIAEKYHLTIENHTNRFVILKK
;
A
#
# COMPACT_ATOMS: atom_id res chain seq x y z
N MET A 1 16.05 -8.75 -14.96
CA MET A 1 14.87 -8.08 -14.39
C MET A 1 15.04 -6.57 -14.44
N ILE A 2 13.94 -5.82 -14.54
CA ILE A 2 13.89 -4.35 -14.42
C ILE A 2 13.11 -4.01 -13.13
N CYS A 3 13.54 -2.98 -12.39
CA CYS A 3 12.77 -2.48 -11.26
C CYS A 3 11.50 -1.79 -11.75
N THR A 4 10.33 -2.28 -11.33
CA THR A 4 9.03 -1.79 -11.81
C THR A 4 8.60 -0.43 -11.20
N LEU A 5 9.44 0.17 -10.34
CA LEU A 5 9.27 1.53 -9.80
C LEU A 5 10.14 2.58 -10.52
N CYS A 6 11.45 2.32 -10.63
CA CYS A 6 12.43 3.28 -11.15
C CYS A 6 13.07 2.87 -12.49
N GLU A 7 12.59 1.78 -13.10
CA GLU A 7 12.96 1.30 -14.44
C GLU A 7 14.45 0.97 -14.61
N THR A 8 15.18 0.87 -13.50
CA THR A 8 16.60 0.50 -13.50
C THR A 8 16.79 -1.00 -13.68
N SER A 9 17.83 -1.39 -14.42
CA SER A 9 18.26 -2.79 -14.54
C SER A 9 18.67 -3.38 -13.19
N LEU A 10 18.09 -4.53 -12.84
CA LEU A 10 18.37 -5.24 -11.59
C LEU A 10 19.42 -6.32 -11.83
N LYS A 11 20.53 -6.21 -11.11
CA LYS A 11 21.65 -7.17 -11.13
C LYS A 11 21.97 -7.77 -9.77
N ASN A 12 21.67 -7.06 -8.68
CA ASN A 12 22.00 -7.50 -7.34
C ASN A 12 20.90 -8.42 -6.78
N LYS A 13 21.13 -9.74 -6.79
CA LYS A 13 20.26 -10.69 -6.08
C LYS A 13 20.53 -10.61 -4.58
N ILE A 14 19.46 -10.49 -3.79
CA ILE A 14 19.56 -10.66 -2.33
C ILE A 14 19.35 -12.13 -1.94
N ASP A 15 18.60 -12.87 -2.76
CA ASP A 15 18.51 -14.33 -2.74
C ASP A 15 18.03 -14.87 -4.11
N ASP A 16 17.61 -16.13 -4.16
CA ASP A 16 17.15 -16.78 -5.40
C ASP A 16 15.89 -16.15 -6.02
N SER A 17 15.10 -15.45 -5.21
CA SER A 17 13.77 -14.94 -5.57
C SER A 17 13.65 -13.43 -5.59
N PHE A 18 14.56 -12.69 -4.95
CA PHE A 18 14.52 -11.23 -4.87
C PHE A 18 15.80 -10.56 -5.37
N PHE A 19 15.62 -9.38 -5.94
CA PHE A 19 16.67 -8.46 -6.31
C PHE A 19 16.58 -7.17 -5.50
N GLU A 20 17.71 -6.61 -5.09
CA GLU A 20 17.78 -5.27 -4.49
C GLU A 20 18.06 -4.23 -5.59
N CYS A 21 17.18 -3.22 -5.69
CA CYS A 21 17.42 -2.08 -6.57
C CYS A 21 18.41 -1.11 -5.92
N LYS A 22 19.53 -0.78 -6.58
CA LYS A 22 20.50 0.19 -6.03
C LYS A 22 20.08 1.66 -6.15
N ILE A 23 19.04 1.96 -6.94
CA ILE A 23 18.50 3.31 -7.09
C ILE A 23 17.41 3.58 -6.06
N CYS A 24 16.27 2.89 -6.13
CA CYS A 24 15.16 3.11 -5.20
C CYS A 24 15.22 2.24 -3.92
N ASN A 25 16.24 1.39 -3.76
CA ASN A 25 16.45 0.54 -2.58
C ASN A 25 15.33 -0.49 -2.29
N ALA A 26 14.35 -0.67 -3.19
CA ALA A 26 13.33 -1.69 -3.05
C ALA A 26 13.89 -3.10 -3.26
N LEU A 27 13.25 -4.10 -2.63
CA LEU A 27 13.47 -5.50 -2.97
C LEU A 27 12.35 -5.98 -3.90
N VAL A 28 12.72 -6.39 -5.10
CA VAL A 28 11.81 -6.74 -6.19
C VAL A 28 11.87 -8.24 -6.42
N LYS A 29 10.72 -8.91 -6.31
CA LYS A 29 10.62 -10.34 -6.57
C LYS A 29 10.81 -10.62 -8.06
N ASP A 30 11.48 -11.71 -8.40
CA ASP A 30 11.62 -12.15 -9.78
C ASP A 30 10.24 -12.56 -10.34
N CYS A 31 9.90 -12.10 -11.55
CA CYS A 31 8.56 -12.28 -12.12
C CYS A 31 8.22 -13.75 -12.40
N GLN A 32 9.22 -14.61 -12.51
CA GLN A 32 9.01 -16.07 -12.60
C GLN A 32 8.30 -16.66 -11.37
N PHE A 33 8.34 -15.97 -10.21
CA PHE A 33 7.68 -16.40 -8.97
C PHE A 33 6.36 -15.68 -8.70
N TYR A 34 5.83 -14.95 -9.68
CA TYR A 34 4.54 -14.29 -9.54
C TYR A 34 3.42 -15.33 -9.61
N LEU A 35 2.44 -15.15 -8.73
CA LEU A 35 1.21 -15.94 -8.78
C LEU A 35 0.39 -15.51 -10.00
N THR A 36 -0.43 -16.45 -10.48
CA THR A 36 -1.52 -16.09 -11.39
C THR A 36 -2.60 -15.32 -10.63
N ARG A 37 -3.39 -14.52 -11.36
CA ARG A 37 -4.49 -13.75 -10.79
C ARG A 37 -5.48 -14.60 -9.98
N GLN A 38 -5.72 -15.84 -10.41
CA GLN A 38 -6.59 -16.78 -9.70
C GLN A 38 -5.96 -17.22 -8.36
N GLN A 39 -4.68 -17.54 -8.35
CA GLN A 39 -3.94 -17.92 -7.12
C GLN A 39 -3.84 -16.75 -6.13
N GLU A 40 -3.68 -15.50 -6.61
CA GLU A 40 -3.74 -14.31 -5.76
C GLU A 40 -5.09 -14.20 -5.07
N LYS A 41 -6.19 -14.34 -5.82
CA LYS A 41 -7.54 -14.28 -5.27
C LYS A 41 -7.77 -15.35 -4.20
N GLU A 42 -7.40 -16.61 -4.47
CA GLU A 42 -7.50 -17.71 -3.51
C GLU A 42 -6.70 -17.43 -2.23
N ARG A 43 -5.51 -16.84 -2.36
CA ARG A 43 -4.71 -16.41 -1.22
C ARG A 43 -5.42 -15.31 -0.42
N TYR A 44 -5.99 -14.29 -1.06
CA TYR A 44 -6.69 -13.22 -0.37
C TYR A 44 -8.00 -13.69 0.31
N GLU A 45 -8.71 -14.66 -0.27
CA GLU A 45 -9.90 -15.26 0.33
C GLU A 45 -9.57 -16.05 1.61
N SER A 46 -8.32 -16.48 1.79
CA SER A 46 -7.85 -17.10 3.04
C SER A 46 -7.63 -16.11 4.19
N HIS A 47 -7.66 -14.80 3.92
CA HIS A 47 -7.51 -13.76 4.95
C HIS A 47 -8.82 -13.57 5.73
N ASN A 48 -8.74 -13.63 7.05
CA ASN A 48 -9.86 -13.36 7.93
C ASN A 48 -9.86 -11.89 8.38
N ASN A 49 -10.46 -11.02 7.57
CA ASN A 49 -10.63 -9.60 7.86
C ASN A 49 -11.97 -9.35 8.57
N ASP A 50 -12.10 -9.79 9.82
CA ASP A 50 -13.30 -9.50 10.61
C ASP A 50 -13.28 -8.04 11.08
N VAL A 51 -14.30 -7.28 10.67
CA VAL A 51 -14.48 -5.87 11.08
C VAL A 51 -14.67 -5.68 12.58
N ASN A 52 -15.03 -6.74 13.30
CA ASN A 52 -15.18 -6.75 14.75
C ASN A 52 -13.93 -7.24 15.50
N ASP A 53 -12.88 -7.71 14.81
CA ASP A 53 -11.64 -8.12 15.48
C ASP A 53 -10.92 -6.88 16.03
N VAL A 54 -10.92 -6.75 17.36
CA VAL A 54 -10.27 -5.65 18.09
C VAL A 54 -8.78 -5.56 17.78
N ARG A 55 -8.09 -6.67 17.55
CA ARG A 55 -6.66 -6.65 17.20
C ARG A 55 -6.46 -6.03 15.82
N TYR A 56 -7.34 -6.33 14.87
CA TYR A 56 -7.25 -5.75 13.53
C TYR A 56 -7.62 -4.26 13.55
N GLN A 57 -8.63 -3.87 14.31
CA GLN A 57 -8.94 -2.47 14.58
C GLN A 57 -7.79 -1.71 15.26
N GLN A 58 -7.06 -2.34 16.19
CA GLN A 58 -5.87 -1.76 16.81
C GLN A 58 -4.73 -1.61 15.80
N PHE A 59 -4.50 -2.63 14.97
CA PHE A 59 -3.49 -2.61 13.91
C PHE A 59 -3.72 -1.46 12.93
N THR A 60 -4.96 -1.26 12.47
CA THR A 60 -5.31 -0.19 11.52
C THR A 60 -5.54 1.18 12.19
N SER A 61 -5.54 1.24 13.53
CA SER A 61 -5.83 2.46 14.28
C SER A 61 -4.94 3.67 13.99
N PRO A 62 -3.64 3.55 13.60
CA PRO A 62 -2.86 4.70 13.18
C PRO A 62 -3.50 5.48 12.01
N ILE A 63 -4.09 4.78 11.04
CA ILE A 63 -4.79 5.40 9.90
C ILE A 63 -6.06 6.09 10.37
N THR A 64 -6.94 5.38 11.10
CA THR A 64 -8.22 5.95 11.53
C THR A 64 -8.05 7.11 12.49
N LYS A 65 -7.11 7.04 13.43
CA LYS A 65 -6.77 8.16 14.32
C LYS A 65 -6.25 9.37 13.54
N PHE A 66 -5.41 9.15 12.53
CA PHE A 66 -4.94 10.24 11.68
C PHE A 66 -6.11 10.91 10.95
N ILE A 67 -7.01 10.14 10.35
CA ILE A 67 -8.15 10.69 9.60
C ILE A 67 -9.12 11.44 10.53
N LEU A 68 -9.52 10.82 11.65
CA LEU A 68 -10.44 11.42 12.61
C LEU A 68 -9.91 12.72 13.23
N LYS A 69 -8.58 12.86 13.33
CA LYS A 69 -7.94 14.07 13.87
C LYS A 69 -7.84 15.20 12.85
N ASN A 70 -7.58 14.89 11.58
CA ASN A 70 -7.18 15.89 10.58
C ASN A 70 -8.24 16.18 9.51
N TYR A 71 -9.29 15.37 9.42
CA TYR A 71 -10.35 15.51 8.43
C TYR A 71 -11.72 15.61 9.10
N THR A 72 -12.68 16.10 8.32
CA THR A 72 -14.10 16.20 8.70
C THR A 72 -14.95 15.37 7.76
N GLN A 73 -16.22 15.18 8.09
CA GLN A 73 -17.19 14.41 7.30
C GLN A 73 -17.45 14.99 5.89
N ASN A 74 -17.04 16.24 5.65
CA ASN A 74 -17.10 16.89 4.33
C ASN A 74 -15.98 16.46 3.38
N HIS A 75 -14.91 15.85 3.92
CA HIS A 75 -13.80 15.34 3.13
C HIS A 75 -14.12 13.93 2.62
N PHE A 76 -13.66 13.65 1.40
CA PHE A 76 -13.94 12.41 0.70
C PHE A 76 -12.69 11.54 0.62
N GLY A 77 -12.81 10.33 1.16
CA GLY A 77 -11.75 9.33 1.19
C GLY A 77 -11.92 8.23 0.15
N LEU A 78 -10.82 7.58 -0.22
CA LEU A 78 -10.80 6.29 -0.92
C LEU A 78 -10.08 5.26 -0.04
N ASP A 79 -10.68 4.09 0.11
CA ASP A 79 -10.03 2.88 0.64
C ASP A 79 -9.67 1.98 -0.54
N PHE A 80 -8.41 2.07 -0.97
CA PHE A 80 -7.90 1.39 -2.17
C PHE A 80 -7.22 0.09 -1.76
N GLY A 81 -7.73 -1.04 -2.25
CA GLY A 81 -7.33 -2.38 -1.80
C GLY A 81 -8.03 -2.77 -0.49
N CYS A 82 -9.31 -2.43 -0.36
CA CYS A 82 -10.05 -2.56 0.89
C CYS A 82 -10.36 -4.02 1.31
N GLY A 83 -10.09 -5.00 0.45
CA GLY A 83 -10.21 -6.43 0.76
C GLY A 83 -11.65 -6.90 0.99
N THR A 84 -11.80 -8.05 1.64
CA THR A 84 -13.11 -8.67 1.97
C THR A 84 -13.85 -7.99 3.13
N GLY A 85 -13.13 -7.31 4.01
CA GLY A 85 -13.65 -6.74 5.25
C GLY A 85 -13.02 -5.38 5.52
N PRO A 86 -13.60 -4.28 5.00
CA PRO A 86 -12.95 -2.98 4.99
C PRO A 86 -13.06 -2.28 6.36
N VAL A 87 -12.26 -2.73 7.32
CA VAL A 87 -12.33 -2.31 8.74
C VAL A 87 -12.14 -0.81 8.90
N ILE A 88 -11.18 -0.23 8.18
CA ILE A 88 -10.89 1.20 8.24
C ILE A 88 -12.10 1.99 7.76
N SER A 89 -12.62 1.66 6.59
CA SER A 89 -13.84 2.29 6.06
C SER A 89 -15.04 2.11 6.97
N LYS A 90 -15.24 0.92 7.56
CA LYS A 90 -16.34 0.68 8.49
C LYS A 90 -16.24 1.58 9.73
N GLN A 91 -15.05 1.71 10.31
CA GLN A 91 -14.82 2.59 11.46
C GLN A 91 -15.05 4.07 11.09
N LEU A 92 -14.59 4.52 9.92
CA LEU A 92 -14.78 5.89 9.45
C LEU A 92 -16.25 6.20 9.13
N GLN A 93 -16.96 5.29 8.45
CA GLN A 93 -18.38 5.41 8.14
C GLN A 93 -19.24 5.45 9.41
N ASN A 94 -18.90 4.66 10.43
CA ASN A 94 -19.56 4.74 11.74
C ASN A 94 -19.35 6.10 12.43
N ASN A 95 -18.33 6.87 12.05
CA ASN A 95 -18.08 8.25 12.49
C ASN A 95 -18.60 9.31 11.50
N GLY A 96 -19.41 8.90 10.51
CA GLY A 96 -20.06 9.79 9.53
C GLY A 96 -19.18 10.21 8.35
N PHE A 97 -17.99 9.63 8.17
CA PHE A 97 -17.12 9.96 7.04
C PHE A 97 -17.59 9.29 5.75
N ARG A 98 -17.36 9.98 4.63
CA ARG A 98 -17.59 9.44 3.29
C ARG A 98 -16.31 8.80 2.76
N VAL A 99 -16.35 7.49 2.54
CA VAL A 99 -15.23 6.71 2.02
C VAL A 99 -15.71 5.83 0.87
N GLN A 100 -15.13 6.03 -0.32
CA GLN A 100 -15.31 5.16 -1.46
C GLN A 100 -14.47 3.89 -1.28
N LEU A 101 -15.00 2.74 -1.68
CA LEU A 101 -14.27 1.47 -1.65
C LEU A 101 -13.80 1.09 -3.05
N PHE A 102 -12.61 0.51 -3.11
CA PHE A 102 -12.14 -0.21 -4.29
C PHE A 102 -11.27 -1.40 -3.88
N ASP A 103 -11.47 -2.52 -4.55
CA ASP A 103 -10.61 -3.70 -4.48
C ASP A 103 -10.78 -4.51 -5.77
N VAL A 104 -9.68 -4.93 -6.39
CA VAL A 104 -9.71 -5.59 -7.70
C VAL A 104 -10.47 -6.93 -7.71
N PHE A 105 -10.65 -7.57 -6.56
CA PHE A 105 -11.37 -8.84 -6.42
C PHE A 105 -12.71 -8.70 -5.71
N PHE A 106 -12.79 -7.87 -4.67
CA PHE A 106 -13.95 -7.82 -3.77
C PHE A 106 -14.85 -6.60 -3.98
N TYR A 107 -14.30 -5.50 -4.51
CA TYR A 107 -15.02 -4.27 -4.82
C TYR A 107 -14.55 -3.71 -6.18
N PRO A 108 -14.76 -4.44 -7.30
CA PRO A 108 -14.12 -4.16 -8.59
C PRO A 108 -14.77 -3.00 -9.37
N ASP A 109 -15.59 -2.18 -8.71
CA ASP A 109 -16.23 -1.04 -9.35
C ASP A 109 -15.20 0.08 -9.60
N GLU A 110 -14.91 0.34 -10.88
CA GLU A 110 -13.97 1.37 -11.30
C GLU A 110 -14.51 2.81 -11.20
N ASN A 111 -15.74 3.01 -10.72
CA ASN A 111 -16.31 4.34 -10.52
C ASN A 111 -15.46 5.22 -9.60
N TYR A 112 -14.59 4.64 -8.76
CA TYR A 112 -13.62 5.40 -7.96
C TYR A 112 -12.71 6.30 -8.81
N LEU A 113 -12.51 5.99 -10.10
CA LEU A 113 -11.70 6.78 -11.03
C LEU A 113 -12.36 8.11 -11.42
N ASN A 114 -13.66 8.26 -11.19
CA ASN A 114 -14.43 9.45 -11.57
C ASN A 114 -14.38 10.58 -10.52
N PHE A 115 -13.62 10.40 -9.44
CA PHE A 115 -13.57 11.33 -8.31
C PHE A 115 -12.14 11.76 -7.97
N GLN A 116 -12.03 12.85 -7.21
CA GLN A 116 -10.80 13.21 -6.51
C GLN A 116 -10.99 13.15 -4.99
N TYR A 117 -9.95 12.76 -4.28
CA TYR A 117 -10.00 12.45 -2.85
C TYR A 117 -9.10 13.37 -2.03
N ASP A 118 -9.57 13.70 -0.83
CA ASP A 118 -8.83 14.45 0.18
C ASP A 118 -7.79 13.56 0.88
N TYR A 119 -8.06 12.25 0.93
CA TYR A 119 -7.12 11.23 1.37
C TYR A 119 -7.40 9.90 0.66
N ILE A 120 -6.34 9.11 0.45
CA ILE A 120 -6.43 7.74 -0.06
C ILE A 120 -5.71 6.82 0.93
N ILE A 121 -6.36 5.72 1.27
CA ILE A 121 -5.90 4.71 2.20
C ILE A 121 -5.41 3.50 1.42
N CYS A 122 -4.22 3.01 1.75
CA CYS A 122 -3.64 1.79 1.20
C CYS A 122 -3.03 0.99 2.36
N CYS A 123 -3.81 0.08 2.95
CA CYS A 123 -3.40 -0.72 4.10
C CYS A 123 -3.11 -2.16 3.68
N GLU A 124 -1.84 -2.56 3.71
CA GLU A 124 -1.33 -3.84 3.18
C GLU A 124 -1.68 -4.02 1.70
N VAL A 125 -1.23 -3.07 0.87
CA VAL A 125 -1.59 -2.97 -0.57
C VAL A 125 -0.36 -2.78 -1.44
N PHE A 126 0.54 -1.89 -1.02
CA PHE A 126 1.69 -1.47 -1.83
C PHE A 126 2.61 -2.63 -2.19
N GLU A 127 2.81 -3.55 -1.25
CA GLU A 127 3.65 -4.73 -1.39
C GLU A 127 3.21 -5.69 -2.50
N HIS A 128 1.94 -5.59 -2.90
CA HIS A 128 1.32 -6.40 -3.94
C HIS A 128 1.38 -5.73 -5.33
N PHE A 129 1.98 -4.54 -5.46
CA PHE A 129 2.05 -3.87 -6.76
C PHE A 129 3.08 -4.51 -7.67
N PHE A 130 2.61 -5.06 -8.80
CA PHE A 130 3.46 -5.57 -9.87
C PHE A 130 4.14 -4.40 -10.59
N TYR A 131 3.42 -3.28 -10.75
CA TYR A 131 3.85 -2.05 -11.41
C TYR A 131 3.65 -0.81 -10.51
N PRO A 132 4.39 -0.68 -9.39
CA PRO A 132 4.20 0.38 -8.41
C PRO A 132 4.32 1.78 -8.99
N LYS A 133 5.15 2.00 -10.03
CA LYS A 133 5.20 3.30 -10.73
C LYS A 133 3.81 3.73 -11.24
N GLN A 134 3.14 2.84 -11.96
CA GLN A 134 1.84 3.10 -12.59
C GLN A 134 0.75 3.28 -11.53
N GLU A 135 0.77 2.43 -10.50
CA GLU A 135 -0.17 2.48 -9.40
C GLU A 135 -0.02 3.78 -8.58
N ILE A 136 1.19 4.16 -8.21
CA ILE A 136 1.46 5.42 -7.51
C ILE A 136 1.02 6.61 -8.37
N GLU A 137 1.39 6.66 -9.65
CA GLU A 137 0.98 7.73 -10.55
C GLU A 137 -0.55 7.83 -10.69
N LYS A 138 -1.26 6.70 -10.71
CA LYS A 138 -2.73 6.64 -10.70
C LYS A 138 -3.29 7.23 -9.40
N LEU A 139 -2.81 6.79 -8.25
CA LEU A 139 -3.29 7.28 -6.94
C LEU A 139 -3.01 8.78 -6.76
N LEU A 140 -1.83 9.25 -7.19
CA LEU A 140 -1.49 10.68 -7.15
C LEU A 140 -2.39 11.54 -8.07
N ARG A 141 -2.86 11.01 -9.20
CA ARG A 141 -3.84 11.72 -10.06
C ARG A 141 -5.21 11.84 -9.39
N LEU A 142 -5.59 10.84 -8.59
CA LEU A 142 -6.86 10.82 -7.85
C LEU A 142 -6.81 11.70 -6.59
N LEU A 143 -5.64 12.07 -6.09
CA LEU A 143 -5.52 13.01 -4.97
C LEU A 143 -5.77 14.45 -5.41
N LYS A 144 -6.57 15.16 -4.62
CA LYS A 144 -6.66 16.62 -4.65
C LYS A 144 -5.31 17.26 -4.29
N THR A 145 -5.14 18.53 -4.60
CA THR A 145 -4.05 19.35 -4.04
C THR A 145 -4.08 19.28 -2.52
N ASP A 146 -2.92 19.18 -1.87
CA ASP A 146 -2.77 18.97 -0.42
C ASP A 146 -3.36 17.64 0.11
N GLY A 147 -3.82 16.76 -0.80
CA GLY A 147 -4.34 15.44 -0.47
C GLY A 147 -3.23 14.50 0.01
N ARG A 148 -3.61 13.48 0.79
CA ARG A 148 -2.66 12.56 1.43
C ARG A 148 -2.85 11.12 1.01
N LEU A 149 -1.74 10.46 0.74
CA LEU A 149 -1.65 9.01 0.59
C LEU A 149 -1.23 8.40 1.92
N LEU A 150 -2.12 7.62 2.54
CA LEU A 150 -1.94 6.97 3.83
C LEU A 150 -1.61 5.51 3.60
N ILE A 151 -0.33 5.17 3.75
CA ILE A 151 0.21 3.86 3.34
C ILE A 151 0.62 3.10 4.58
N MET A 152 0.03 1.92 4.77
CA MET A 152 0.47 0.96 5.79
C MET A 152 1.01 -0.29 5.10
N THR A 153 2.28 -0.61 5.36
CA THR A 153 3.00 -1.76 4.79
C THR A 153 4.24 -2.01 5.65
N HIS A 154 4.68 -3.26 5.79
CA HIS A 154 5.87 -3.57 6.59
C HIS A 154 7.15 -3.31 5.79
N GLN A 155 7.87 -2.25 6.13
CA GLN A 155 9.12 -1.93 5.45
C GLN A 155 10.24 -2.89 5.84
N PHE A 156 11.09 -3.20 4.87
CA PHE A 156 12.33 -3.91 5.12
C PHE A 156 13.39 -2.95 5.68
N ASP A 157 14.02 -3.39 6.78
CA ASP A 157 15.18 -2.78 7.40
C ASP A 157 16.35 -3.78 7.39
N ARG A 158 17.60 -3.28 7.34
CA ARG A 158 18.78 -4.14 7.22
C ARG A 158 19.05 -5.03 8.45
N LEU A 159 18.42 -4.74 9.59
CA LEU A 159 18.48 -5.59 10.78
C LEU A 159 17.57 -6.83 10.67
N ILE A 160 16.67 -6.86 9.69
CA ILE A 160 15.79 -8.01 9.44
C ILE A 160 16.57 -9.10 8.71
N ASP A 161 16.52 -10.32 9.23
CA ASP A 161 16.97 -11.52 8.52
C ASP A 161 16.03 -11.80 7.34
N PHE A 162 16.38 -11.24 6.18
CA PHE A 162 15.53 -11.29 4.98
C PHE A 162 15.13 -12.73 4.62
N PRO A 163 16.03 -13.72 4.50
CA PRO A 163 15.68 -15.13 4.27
C PRO A 163 14.53 -15.67 5.13
N ASN A 164 14.51 -15.36 6.42
CA ASN A 164 13.54 -15.93 7.36
C ASN A 164 12.36 -15.02 7.70
N TRP A 165 12.35 -13.79 7.21
CA TRP A 165 11.33 -12.80 7.52
C TRP A 165 9.94 -13.23 7.04
N TYR A 166 8.96 -13.24 7.93
CA TYR A 166 7.61 -13.73 7.62
C TYR A 166 6.94 -12.94 6.48
N TYR A 167 7.21 -11.65 6.36
CA TYR A 167 6.52 -10.78 5.43
C TYR A 167 6.84 -11.11 3.97
N ARG A 168 8.07 -11.52 3.66
CA ARG A 168 8.44 -11.97 2.31
C ARG A 168 7.96 -13.39 1.96
N LYS A 169 7.48 -14.16 2.96
CA LYS A 169 7.01 -15.53 2.75
C LYS A 169 5.62 -15.56 2.12
N ASP A 170 4.90 -14.44 2.17
CA ASP A 170 3.67 -14.31 1.40
C ASP A 170 4.01 -14.25 -0.09
N PRO A 171 3.53 -15.20 -0.91
CA PRO A 171 3.86 -15.24 -2.32
C PRO A 171 3.30 -14.04 -3.12
N THR A 172 2.29 -13.33 -2.60
CA THR A 172 1.71 -12.13 -3.21
C THR A 172 2.54 -10.87 -2.96
N HIS A 173 3.53 -10.90 -2.05
CA HIS A 173 4.40 -9.75 -1.78
C HIS A 173 5.52 -9.74 -2.83
N VAL A 174 5.29 -8.98 -3.91
CA VAL A 174 6.17 -8.93 -5.07
C VAL A 174 7.11 -7.71 -5.05
N PHE A 175 6.81 -6.70 -4.23
CA PHE A 175 7.59 -5.48 -4.15
C PHE A 175 7.73 -5.00 -2.70
N ILE A 176 8.90 -5.21 -2.08
CA ILE A 176 9.15 -4.82 -0.70
C ILE A 176 9.75 -3.42 -0.65
N PHE A 177 9.08 -2.54 0.09
CA PHE A 177 9.51 -1.15 0.29
C PHE A 177 10.50 -1.05 1.45
N THR A 178 11.41 -0.09 1.35
CA THR A 178 12.28 0.34 2.44
C THR A 178 12.02 1.80 2.76
N SER A 179 12.58 2.31 3.86
CA SER A 179 12.53 3.75 4.15
C SER A 179 13.11 4.59 2.99
N LYS A 180 14.21 4.13 2.39
CA LYS A 180 14.82 4.79 1.23
C LYS A 180 13.94 4.73 -0.03
N THR A 181 13.10 3.70 -0.17
CA THR A 181 12.14 3.61 -1.28
C THR A 181 11.07 4.70 -1.18
N PHE A 182 10.55 4.97 0.03
CA PHE A 182 9.61 6.06 0.23
C PHE A 182 10.24 7.44 0.07
N GLN A 183 11.50 7.62 0.49
CA GLN A 183 12.27 8.85 0.20
C GLN A 183 12.40 9.07 -1.31
N PHE A 184 12.79 8.04 -2.06
CA PHE A 184 12.87 8.10 -3.52
C PHE A 184 11.53 8.49 -4.17
N ILE A 185 10.41 7.91 -3.70
CA ILE A 185 9.06 8.24 -4.21
C ILE A 185 8.74 9.70 -3.92
N ALA A 186 9.00 10.18 -2.70
CA ALA A 186 8.72 11.55 -2.32
C ALA A 186 9.52 12.55 -3.17
N GLU A 187 10.82 12.30 -3.36
CA GLU A 187 11.67 13.14 -4.22
C GLU A 187 11.21 13.13 -5.68
N LYS A 188 10.94 11.94 -6.24
CA LYS A 188 10.54 11.77 -7.64
C LYS A 188 9.24 12.48 -7.99
N TYR A 189 8.28 12.47 -7.07
CA TYR A 189 6.94 13.03 -7.29
C TYR A 189 6.69 14.34 -6.54
N HIS A 190 7.75 14.96 -6.01
CA HIS A 190 7.69 16.23 -5.25
C HIS A 190 6.69 16.21 -4.09
N LEU A 191 6.59 15.07 -3.37
CA LEU A 191 5.70 14.89 -2.25
C LEU A 191 6.39 15.22 -0.93
N THR A 192 5.62 15.64 0.07
CA THR A 192 6.12 15.82 1.43
C THR A 192 5.84 14.57 2.26
N ILE A 193 6.86 14.06 2.96
CA ILE A 193 6.70 12.99 3.95
C ILE A 193 6.28 13.63 5.28
N GLU A 194 5.01 13.51 5.66
CA GLU A 194 4.50 14.06 6.94
C GLU A 194 4.67 13.08 8.11
N ASN A 195 4.72 11.79 7.83
CA ASN A 195 4.95 10.73 8.81
C ASN A 195 5.70 9.57 8.16
N HIS A 196 6.69 9.04 8.86
CA HIS A 196 7.46 7.88 8.39
C HIS A 196 7.87 7.00 9.57
N THR A 197 7.09 5.94 9.78
CA THR A 197 7.43 4.86 10.70
C THR A 197 7.73 3.60 9.91
N ASN A 198 8.16 2.51 10.57
CA ASN A 198 8.42 1.24 9.88
C ASN A 198 7.17 0.62 9.22
N ARG A 199 5.97 1.00 9.66
CA ARG A 199 4.71 0.45 9.14
C ARG A 199 3.75 1.45 8.52
N PHE A 200 3.85 2.72 8.87
CA PHE A 200 2.91 3.73 8.43
C PHE A 200 3.65 4.93 7.86
N VAL A 201 3.32 5.30 6.63
CA VAL A 201 3.89 6.40 5.85
C VAL A 201 2.76 7.30 5.37
N ILE A 202 2.95 8.61 5.47
CA ILE A 202 2.02 9.62 4.93
C ILE A 202 2.77 10.47 3.92
N LEU A 203 2.34 10.40 2.66
CA LEU A 203 2.82 11.25 1.58
C LEU A 203 1.76 12.30 1.25
N LYS A 204 2.13 13.57 1.33
CA LYS A 204 1.27 14.69 0.96
C LYS A 204 1.64 15.21 -0.44
N LYS A 205 0.63 15.39 -1.28
CA LYS A 205 0.72 15.99 -2.63
C LYS A 205 0.75 17.51 -2.57
#